data_AF-A0A7G3AMZ5-F1
#
_entry.id   AF-A0A7G3AMZ5-F1
#
_cell.length_a   1.000
_cell.length_b   1.000
_cell.length_c   1.000
_cell.angle_alpha   90.00
_cell.angle_beta   90.00
_cell.angle_gamma   90.00
#
_symmetry.space_group_name_H-M   'P 1'
#
loop_
_entity.id
_entity.type
_entity.pdbx_description
1 polymer ?
#
loop_
_entity_poly.entity_id
_entity_poly.type
_entity_poly.pdbx_seq_one_letter_code
_entity_poly.pdbx_strand_id
1 'polypeptide(L)'
;MAMRWLYQHLFVFLKAFMFVIMDLAGEVSSGAIDTAKTNLEEMLRICMVPLDKECKNEELIATQNKAMYEVIHELVRQVTSPHTLVREQAMS
;
A
#
# COMPACT_ATOMS: atom_id res chain seq x y z
N MET A 1 -14.58 14.29 0.46
CA MET A 1 -14.00 14.16 -0.90
C MET A 1 -12.57 13.64 -0.88
N ALA A 2 -11.67 14.15 -0.02
CA ALA A 2 -10.27 13.70 0.03
C ALA A 2 -10.08 12.19 0.27
N MET A 3 -10.79 11.59 1.23
CA MET A 3 -10.64 10.15 1.55
C MET A 3 -11.10 9.22 0.42
N ARG A 4 -12.16 9.60 -0.32
CA ARG A 4 -12.63 8.82 -1.48
C ARG A 4 -11.56 8.74 -2.56
N TRP A 5 -10.92 9.88 -2.86
CA TRP A 5 -9.85 9.94 -3.83
C TRP A 5 -8.64 9.10 -3.37
N LEU A 6 -8.29 9.20 -2.08
CA LEU A 6 -7.22 8.41 -1.49
C LEU A 6 -7.45 6.90 -1.66
N TYR A 7 -8.63 6.38 -1.27
CA TYR A 7 -8.94 4.95 -1.42
C TYR A 7 -8.96 4.50 -2.88
N GLN A 8 -9.43 5.35 -3.80
CA GLN A 8 -9.42 5.04 -5.23
C GLN A 8 -8.00 4.92 -5.82
N HIS A 9 -7.02 5.62 -5.26
CA HIS A 9 -5.63 5.62 -5.75
C HIS A 9 -4.68 4.78 -4.89
N LEU A 10 -5.14 4.25 -3.75
CA LEU A 10 -4.33 3.52 -2.79
C LEU A 10 -3.59 2.34 -3.44
N PHE A 11 -4.28 1.59 -4.31
CA PHE A 11 -3.69 0.48 -5.04
C PHE A 11 -2.56 0.92 -5.98
N VAL A 12 -2.75 2.07 -6.65
CA VAL A 12 -1.73 2.63 -7.56
C VAL A 12 -0.51 3.09 -6.76
N PHE A 13 -0.69 3.71 -5.60
CA PHE A 13 0.41 4.10 -4.73
C PHE A 13 1.20 2.88 -4.23
N LEU A 14 0.53 1.82 -3.78
CA LEU A 14 1.18 0.56 -3.41
C LEU A 14 2.05 0.03 -4.55
N LYS A 15 1.50 -0.08 -5.76
CA LYS A 15 2.23 -0.55 -6.94
C LYS A 15 3.44 0.32 -7.26
N ALA A 16 3.30 1.64 -7.14
CA ALA A 16 4.41 2.56 -7.37
C ALA A 16 5.54 2.37 -6.36
N PHE A 17 5.24 2.26 -5.06
CA PHE A 17 6.25 1.99 -4.05
C PHE A 17 6.92 0.62 -4.25
N MET A 18 6.14 -0.41 -4.57
CA MET A 18 6.69 -1.74 -4.87
C MET A 18 7.61 -1.72 -6.10
N PHE A 19 7.24 -0.96 -7.14
CA PHE A 19 8.09 -0.78 -8.32
C PHE A 19 9.40 -0.08 -7.97
N VAL A 20 9.34 1.00 -7.18
CA VAL A 20 10.54 1.70 -6.69
C VAL A 20 11.47 0.77 -5.92
N ILE A 21 10.93 -0.05 -5.02
CA ILE A 21 11.71 -1.02 -4.24
C ILE A 21 12.29 -2.12 -5.12
N MET A 22 11.57 -2.56 -6.15
CA MET A 22 12.00 -3.63 -7.05
C MET A 22 13.07 -3.17 -8.05
N ASP A 23 12.82 -2.05 -8.72
CA ASP A 23 13.59 -1.55 -9.86
C ASP A 23 14.87 -0.84 -9.40
N LEU A 24 14.79 -0.06 -8.33
CA LEU A 24 15.94 0.69 -7.82
C LEU A 24 16.84 -0.11 -6.87
N ALA A 25 16.48 -1.37 -6.56
CA ALA A 25 17.27 -2.23 -5.69
C ALA A 25 18.68 -2.48 -6.26
N GLY A 26 19.69 -1.90 -5.60
CA GLY A 26 21.09 -2.03 -6.02
C GLY A 26 21.56 -0.96 -7.01
N GLU A 27 20.67 -0.11 -7.52
CA GLU A 27 21.03 1.01 -8.40
C GLU A 27 21.16 2.34 -7.66
N VAL A 28 20.44 2.51 -6.55
CA VAL A 28 20.42 3.75 -5.75
C VAL A 28 20.91 3.54 -4.32
N SER A 29 21.12 4.65 -3.60
CA SER A 29 21.47 4.60 -2.19
C SER A 29 20.39 3.90 -1.36
N SER A 30 20.82 3.14 -0.35
CA SER A 30 19.91 2.44 0.56
C SER A 30 18.90 3.40 1.20
N GLY A 31 19.30 4.63 1.50
CA GLY A 31 18.42 5.64 2.11
C GLY A 31 17.18 5.99 1.27
N ALA A 32 17.26 5.94 -0.07
CA ALA A 32 16.09 6.18 -0.91
C ALA A 32 15.08 5.02 -0.83
N ILE A 33 15.58 3.78 -0.80
CA ILE A 33 14.77 2.58 -0.64
C ILE A 33 14.14 2.56 0.76
N ASP A 34 14.91 2.87 1.80
CA ASP A 34 14.42 2.91 3.18
C ASP A 34 13.32 3.95 3.34
N THR A 35 13.49 5.13 2.74
CA THR A 35 12.45 6.18 2.72
C THR A 35 11.18 5.71 2.01
N ALA A 36 11.31 4.98 0.89
CA ALA A 36 10.16 4.42 0.18
C ALA A 36 9.41 3.38 1.03
N LYS A 37 10.13 2.53 1.77
CA LYS A 37 9.55 1.55 2.69
C LYS A 37 8.79 2.22 3.84
N THR A 38 9.42 3.19 4.52
CA THR A 38 8.79 3.91 5.62
C THR A 38 7.53 4.66 5.17
N ASN A 39 7.59 5.34 4.01
CA ASN A 39 6.42 6.04 3.47
C ASN A 39 5.28 5.07 3.11
N LEU A 40 5.60 3.90 2.56
CA LEU A 40 4.61 2.86 2.27
C LEU A 40 3.93 2.39 3.56
N GLU A 41 4.70 2.09 4.61
CA GLU A 41 4.16 1.67 5.91
C GLU A 41 3.29 2.72 6.56
N GLU A 42 3.73 3.99 6.60
CA GLU A 42 2.97 5.10 7.15
C GLU A 42 1.65 5.29 6.40
N MET A 43 1.67 5.23 5.06
CA MET A 43 0.47 5.30 4.24
C MET A 43 -0.51 4.17 4.58
N LEU A 44 -0.03 2.93 4.69
CA LEU A 44 -0.88 1.78 5.01
C LEU A 44 -1.46 1.90 6.42
N ARG A 45 -0.68 2.33 7.41
CA ARG A 45 -1.16 2.56 8.79
C ARG A 45 -2.30 3.58 8.85
N ILE A 46 -2.25 4.62 8.02
CA ILE A 46 -3.31 5.64 7.95
C ILE A 46 -4.53 5.11 7.20
N CYS A 47 -4.34 4.41 6.08
CA CYS A 47 -5.43 4.05 5.16
C CYS A 47 -6.18 2.76 5.56
N MET A 48 -5.52 1.85 6.29
CA MET A 48 -6.08 0.54 6.67
C MET A 48 -6.91 0.56 7.95
N VAL A 49 -7.16 1.74 8.53
CA VAL A 49 -8.07 1.89 9.67
C VAL A 49 -9.50 1.89 9.15
N PRO A 50 -10.35 0.92 9.53
CA PRO A 50 -11.76 0.91 9.11
C PRO A 50 -12.45 2.21 9.50
N LEU A 51 -13.26 2.77 8.61
CA LEU A 51 -14.10 3.91 8.94
C LEU A 51 -15.05 3.53 10.09
N ASP A 52 -15.25 4.48 11.01
CA ASP A 52 -16.07 4.27 12.20
C ASP A 52 -17.49 3.80 11.82
N LYS A 53 -18.11 3.00 12.68
CA LYS A 53 -19.51 2.54 12.54
C LYS A 53 -20.51 3.69 12.50
N GLU A 54 -20.12 4.87 12.98
CA GLU A 54 -20.92 6.10 12.87
C GLU A 54 -20.87 6.75 11.48
N CYS A 55 -20.01 6.28 10.57
CA CYS A 55 -19.93 6.78 9.20
C CYS A 55 -21.19 6.37 8.41
N LYS A 56 -22.11 7.32 8.19
CA LYS A 56 -23.37 7.09 7.46
C LYS A 56 -23.22 6.99 5.92
N ASN A 57 -21.98 6.99 5.41
CA ASN A 57 -21.73 6.98 3.96
C ASN A 57 -21.34 5.57 3.50
N GLU A 58 -22.36 4.78 3.13
CA GLU A 58 -22.20 3.40 2.68
C GLU A 58 -21.32 3.27 1.43
N GLU A 59 -21.38 4.22 0.48
CA GLU A 59 -20.52 4.22 -0.71
C GLU A 59 -19.03 4.35 -0.35
N LEU A 60 -18.72 5.20 0.63
CA LEU A 60 -17.36 5.42 1.08
C LEU A 60 -16.81 4.17 1.79
N ILE A 61 -17.63 3.52 2.62
CA ILE A 61 -17.29 2.27 3.29
C ILE A 61 -17.04 1.16 2.25
N ALA A 62 -17.91 1.03 1.24
CA ALA A 62 -17.73 0.06 0.16
C ALA A 62 -16.44 0.33 -0.63
N THR A 63 -16.14 1.60 -0.91
CA THR A 63 -14.91 2.00 -1.60
C THR A 63 -13.67 1.66 -0.77
N GLN A 64 -13.71 1.92 0.54
CA GLN A 64 -12.63 1.55 1.45
C GLN A 64 -12.42 0.03 1.47
N ASN A 65 -13.48 -0.75 1.68
CA ASN A 65 -13.39 -2.21 1.74
C ASN A 65 -12.79 -2.80 0.46
N LYS A 66 -13.20 -2.28 -0.71
CA LYS A 66 -12.64 -2.68 -1.99
C LYS A 66 -11.15 -2.35 -2.08
N ALA A 67 -10.76 -1.12 -1.75
CA ALA A 67 -9.36 -0.69 -1.78
C ALA A 67 -8.49 -1.51 -0.83
N MET A 68 -8.97 -1.77 0.38
CA MET A 68 -8.28 -2.62 1.36
C MET A 68 -8.10 -4.04 0.83
N TYR A 69 -9.15 -4.63 0.25
CA TYR A 69 -9.07 -5.96 -0.36
C TYR A 69 -8.02 -6.02 -1.48
N GLU A 70 -8.04 -5.06 -2.41
CA GLU A 70 -7.09 -5.02 -3.53
C GLU A 70 -5.64 -4.89 -3.07
N VAL A 71 -5.39 -4.04 -2.06
CA VAL A 71 -4.05 -3.86 -1.48
C VAL A 71 -3.58 -5.11 -0.75
N ILE A 72 -4.42 -5.69 0.13
CA ILE A 72 -4.08 -6.91 0.88
C ILE A 72 -3.82 -8.06 -0.09
N HIS A 73 -4.68 -8.23 -1.09
CA HIS A 73 -4.52 -9.27 -2.10
C HIS A 73 -3.20 -9.13 -2.88
N GLU A 74 -2.82 -7.90 -3.24
CA GLU A 74 -1.53 -7.65 -3.90
C GLU A 74 -0.34 -7.90 -2.97
N LEU A 75 -0.40 -7.48 -1.70
CA LEU A 75 0.65 -7.76 -0.72
C LEU A 75 0.86 -9.28 -0.56
N VAL A 76 -0.23 -10.04 -0.38
CA VAL A 76 -0.18 -11.50 -0.27
C VAL A 76 0.42 -12.14 -1.53
N ARG A 77 0.09 -11.65 -2.71
CA ARG A 77 0.70 -12.11 -3.97
C ARG A 77 2.22 -11.90 -3.98
N GLN A 78 2.68 -10.74 -3.50
CA GLN A 78 4.10 -10.39 -3.48
C GLN A 78 4.95 -11.19 -2.47
N VAL A 79 4.33 -11.90 -1.52
CA VAL A 79 5.04 -12.84 -0.62
C VAL A 79 5.74 -13.96 -1.39
N THR A 80 5.28 -14.28 -2.61
CA THR A 80 5.93 -15.28 -3.48
C THR A 80 6.88 -14.68 -4.52
N SER A 81 7.17 -13.38 -4.43
CA SER A 81 8.03 -12.68 -5.38
C SER A 81 9.46 -13.23 -5.38
N PRO A 82 10.12 -13.34 -6.56
CA PRO A 82 11.54 -13.69 -6.65
C PRO A 82 12.45 -12.60 -6.05
N HIS A 83 11.96 -11.36 -5.96
CA HIS A 83 12.72 -10.25 -5.36
C HIS A 83 12.63 -10.30 -3.83
N THR A 84 13.77 -10.52 -3.18
CA THR A 84 13.84 -10.63 -1.71
C THR A 84 13.34 -9.39 -0.99
N LEU A 85 13.73 -8.18 -1.41
CA LEU A 85 13.30 -6.94 -0.76
C LEU A 85 11.79 -6.68 -0.88
N VAL A 86 11.21 -6.99 -2.04
CA VAL A 86 9.76 -6.87 -2.28
C VAL A 86 9.00 -7.86 -1.41
N ARG A 87 9.51 -9.09 -1.30
CA ARG A 87 8.92 -10.14 -0.45
C ARG A 87 8.97 -9.78 1.02
N GLU A 88 10.11 -9.30 1.50
CA GLU A 88 10.28 -8.83 2.88
C GLU A 88 9.33 -7.67 3.18
N GLN A 89 9.25 -6.69 2.28
CA GLN A 89 8.34 -5.55 2.47
C GLN A 89 6.87 -5.97 2.48
N ALA A 90 6.49 -6.95 1.67
CA ALA A 90 5.12 -7.45 1.63
C ALA A 90 4.70 -8.19 2.92
N MET A 91 5.67 -8.69 3.70
CA MET A 91 5.44 -9.42 4.96
C MET A 91 5.53 -8.55 6.21
N SER A 92 6.11 -7.35 6.11
CA SER A 92 6.32 -6.42 7.23
C SER A 92 5.08 -5.59 7.55
#